data_AF-A0AAD0M4C4-F1
#
_entry.id   AF-A0AAD0M4C4-F1
#
_cell.length_a   1.000
_cell.length_b   1.000
_cell.length_c   1.000
_cell.angle_alpha   90.00
_cell.angle_beta   90.00
_cell.angle_gamma   90.00
#
_symmetry.space_group_name_H-M   'P 1'
#
loop_
_entity.id
_entity.type
_entity.pdbx_description
1 polymer ?
#
loop_
_entity_poly.entity_id
_entity_poly.type
_entity_poly.pdbx_seq_one_letter_code
_entity_poly.pdbx_strand_id
1 'polypeptide(L)'
;MYFAMAVALCNPSENTSFLISRYRRQLESDGYYISNEVMAYSKLMEPKQSLDLMGVFRKLPKDLYVPAARGYRIDIGCLLANAVAWDDLEVFNRGIEGQSQRSRGDGFIPLSSFPVDPSTAIHRHMMMQPQAEQDFLYHRLEAIRDQITEGYTSGVLYLRCSGDECITLKPGHPVLLDRARKADAVPVHKEPSFAKFLMADPDRHIKAFFRPLNILSIDEVNQELVAEITQAFITAGASPVKLITLGPCGWNEDMPSVSLFEALNALENMVEHNQKFFSAAYTAYLSDFTPREILAECAKPEIARIAYRMTGNKALLQAGDDNVRAAIMGADLGL
;
A
#
# COMPACT_ATOMS: atom_id res chain seq x y z
N MET A 1 -19.17 -27.12 -23.59
CA MET A 1 -19.80 -25.94 -22.94
C MET A 1 -18.80 -24.79 -22.76
N TYR A 2 -17.61 -25.05 -22.17
CA TYR A 2 -16.57 -24.02 -21.97
C TYR A 2 -16.15 -23.31 -23.26
N PHE A 3 -15.96 -24.05 -24.36
CA PHE A 3 -15.71 -23.49 -25.69
C PHE A 3 -16.75 -22.41 -26.11
N ALA A 4 -18.04 -22.76 -26.08
CA ALA A 4 -19.10 -21.85 -26.52
C ALA A 4 -19.21 -20.61 -25.62
N MET A 5 -19.03 -20.79 -24.31
CA MET A 5 -18.97 -19.70 -23.35
C MET A 5 -17.78 -18.77 -23.62
N ALA A 6 -16.59 -19.34 -23.84
CA ALA A 6 -15.38 -18.57 -24.10
C ALA A 6 -15.47 -17.75 -25.39
N VAL A 7 -16.00 -18.35 -26.47
CA VAL A 7 -16.24 -17.64 -27.74
C VAL A 7 -17.25 -16.50 -27.55
N ALA A 8 -18.33 -16.74 -26.80
CA ALA A 8 -19.33 -15.70 -26.51
C ALA A 8 -18.80 -14.54 -25.67
N LEU A 9 -17.90 -14.81 -24.71
CA LEU A 9 -17.22 -13.79 -23.92
C LEU A 9 -16.14 -13.06 -24.73
N CYS A 10 -15.48 -13.72 -25.69
CA CYS A 10 -14.52 -13.08 -26.60
C CYS A 10 -15.16 -12.18 -27.64
N ASN A 11 -16.46 -12.34 -27.91
CA ASN A 11 -17.23 -11.51 -28.84
C ASN A 11 -18.50 -10.97 -28.17
N PRO A 12 -18.34 -10.02 -27.23
CA PRO A 12 -19.46 -9.52 -26.44
C PRO A 12 -20.51 -8.85 -27.33
N SER A 13 -21.78 -9.09 -27.01
CA SER A 13 -22.95 -8.56 -27.70
C SER A 13 -23.95 -8.00 -26.69
N GLU A 14 -25.08 -7.50 -27.18
CA GLU A 14 -26.19 -7.05 -26.33
C GLU A 14 -26.71 -8.16 -25.39
N ASN A 15 -26.51 -9.43 -25.75
CA ASN A 15 -26.94 -10.59 -24.94
C ASN A 15 -25.90 -11.06 -23.92
N THR A 16 -24.73 -10.41 -23.82
CA THR A 16 -23.66 -10.84 -22.91
C THR A 16 -24.11 -10.84 -21.45
N SER A 17 -24.90 -9.85 -21.01
CA SER A 17 -25.46 -9.80 -19.65
C SER A 17 -26.38 -11.00 -19.36
N PHE A 18 -27.26 -11.35 -20.30
CA PHE A 18 -28.14 -12.51 -20.19
C PHE A 18 -27.35 -13.81 -20.09
N LEU A 19 -26.30 -13.96 -20.91
CA LEU A 19 -25.43 -15.14 -20.90
C LEU A 19 -24.69 -15.29 -19.57
N ILE A 20 -24.06 -14.22 -19.07
CA ILE A 20 -23.38 -14.24 -17.76
C ILE A 20 -24.37 -14.53 -16.64
N SER A 21 -25.56 -13.93 -16.66
CA SER A 21 -26.60 -14.18 -15.67
C SER A 21 -27.08 -15.64 -15.69
N ARG A 22 -27.35 -16.19 -16.87
CA ARG A 22 -27.86 -17.56 -17.04
C ARG A 22 -26.86 -18.61 -16.55
N TYR A 23 -25.57 -18.36 -16.77
CA TYR A 23 -24.49 -19.27 -16.42
C TYR A 23 -23.69 -18.81 -15.19
N ARG A 24 -24.28 -17.96 -14.35
CA ARG A 24 -23.63 -17.39 -13.16
C ARG A 24 -22.98 -18.47 -12.30
N ARG A 25 -23.74 -19.52 -11.95
CA ARG A 25 -23.23 -20.62 -11.11
C ARG A 25 -22.03 -21.33 -11.74
N GLN A 26 -22.04 -21.51 -13.06
CA GLN A 26 -20.93 -22.14 -13.78
C GLN A 26 -19.71 -21.21 -13.86
N LEU A 27 -19.89 -19.90 -14.00
CA LEU A 27 -18.79 -18.93 -13.91
C LEU A 27 -18.21 -18.87 -12.48
N GLU A 28 -19.05 -19.09 -11.47
CA GLU A 28 -18.63 -19.15 -10.08
C GLU A 28 -17.86 -20.44 -9.76
N SER A 29 -18.29 -21.61 -10.27
CA SER A 29 -17.67 -22.91 -10.01
C SER A 29 -16.48 -23.22 -10.93
N ASP A 30 -16.60 -22.89 -12.21
CA ASP A 30 -15.69 -23.31 -13.29
C ASP A 30 -14.97 -22.11 -13.93
N GLY A 31 -15.06 -20.93 -13.32
CA GLY A 31 -14.53 -19.67 -13.87
C GLY A 31 -13.06 -19.74 -14.26
N TYR A 32 -12.24 -20.51 -13.54
CA TYR A 32 -10.85 -20.75 -13.91
C TYR A 32 -10.68 -21.42 -15.27
N TYR A 33 -11.45 -22.48 -15.56
CA TYR A 33 -11.37 -23.18 -16.84
C TYR A 33 -11.96 -22.34 -17.97
N ILE A 34 -13.09 -21.69 -17.73
CA ILE A 34 -13.73 -20.79 -18.71
C ILE A 34 -12.78 -19.66 -19.08
N SER A 35 -12.12 -19.04 -18.10
CA SER A 35 -11.25 -17.91 -18.34
C SER A 35 -9.94 -18.28 -19.03
N ASN A 36 -9.38 -19.46 -18.79
CA ASN A 36 -8.24 -19.98 -19.56
C ASN A 36 -8.58 -20.08 -21.06
N GLU A 37 -9.77 -20.57 -21.39
CA GLU A 37 -10.25 -20.61 -22.76
C GLU A 37 -10.45 -19.19 -23.31
N VAL A 38 -11.07 -18.27 -22.55
CA VAL A 38 -11.26 -16.86 -22.95
C VAL A 38 -9.92 -16.19 -23.27
N MET A 39 -8.89 -16.39 -22.44
CA MET A 39 -7.55 -15.86 -22.71
C MET A 39 -6.97 -16.43 -24.01
N ALA A 40 -7.08 -17.75 -24.21
CA ALA A 40 -6.57 -18.42 -25.40
C ALA A 40 -7.25 -17.90 -26.68
N TYR A 41 -8.58 -17.78 -26.68
CA TYR A 41 -9.33 -17.27 -27.82
C TYR A 41 -9.11 -15.78 -28.05
N SER A 42 -9.08 -14.97 -26.99
CA SER A 42 -8.83 -13.53 -27.11
C SER A 42 -7.48 -13.26 -27.79
N LYS A 43 -6.43 -14.01 -27.41
CA LYS A 43 -5.11 -13.92 -28.04
C LYS A 43 -5.13 -14.33 -29.53
N LEU A 44 -5.90 -15.35 -29.89
CA LEU A 44 -6.05 -15.77 -31.29
C LEU A 44 -6.82 -14.74 -32.13
N MET A 45 -7.76 -14.00 -31.53
CA MET A 45 -8.59 -12.99 -32.20
C MET A 45 -7.94 -11.61 -32.26
N GLU A 46 -7.01 -11.30 -31.37
CA GLU A 46 -6.39 -9.99 -31.18
C GLU A 46 -5.92 -9.29 -32.49
N PRO A 47 -5.31 -9.98 -33.48
CA PRO A 47 -4.90 -9.34 -34.73
C PRO A 47 -6.06 -8.77 -35.56
N LYS A 48 -7.29 -9.24 -35.33
CA LYS A 48 -8.49 -8.83 -36.06
C LYS A 48 -9.42 -7.99 -35.19
N GLN A 49 -9.52 -8.31 -33.90
CA GLN A 49 -10.40 -7.64 -32.95
C GLN A 49 -9.84 -7.81 -31.54
N SER A 50 -9.50 -6.69 -30.89
CA SER A 50 -9.11 -6.70 -29.48
C SER A 50 -10.35 -6.64 -28.58
N LEU A 51 -10.37 -7.47 -27.54
CA LEU A 51 -11.45 -7.48 -26.56
C LEU A 51 -11.26 -6.35 -25.54
N ASP A 52 -12.11 -5.34 -25.59
CA ASP A 52 -12.18 -4.26 -24.60
C ASP A 52 -13.06 -4.66 -23.41
N LEU A 53 -12.43 -4.97 -22.27
CA LEU A 53 -13.18 -5.29 -21.06
C LEU A 53 -13.86 -4.07 -20.44
N MET A 54 -13.30 -2.86 -20.54
CA MET A 54 -13.97 -1.68 -19.99
C MET A 54 -15.32 -1.44 -20.68
N GLY A 55 -15.36 -1.50 -22.01
CA GLY A 55 -16.59 -1.46 -22.79
C GLY A 55 -17.60 -2.55 -22.44
N VAL A 56 -17.14 -3.75 -22.06
CA VAL A 56 -18.03 -4.82 -21.56
C VAL A 56 -18.64 -4.45 -20.21
N PHE A 57 -17.81 -4.07 -19.23
CA PHE A 57 -18.28 -3.79 -17.87
C PHE A 57 -19.20 -2.56 -17.81
N ARG A 58 -18.98 -1.54 -18.64
CA ARG A 58 -19.92 -0.40 -18.80
C ARG A 58 -21.36 -0.83 -19.10
N LYS A 59 -21.54 -1.94 -19.82
CA LYS A 59 -22.86 -2.46 -20.23
C LYS A 59 -23.43 -3.50 -19.26
N LEU A 60 -22.65 -3.97 -18.29
CA LEU A 60 -23.09 -4.99 -17.35
C LEU A 60 -23.81 -4.36 -16.14
N PRO A 61 -24.89 -4.99 -15.65
CA PRO A 61 -25.45 -4.66 -14.35
C PRO A 61 -24.50 -5.08 -13.23
N LYS A 62 -24.57 -4.36 -12.10
CA LYS A 62 -23.67 -4.50 -10.95
C LYS A 62 -23.55 -5.93 -10.43
N ASP A 63 -24.65 -6.66 -10.34
CA ASP A 63 -24.72 -8.02 -9.81
C ASP A 63 -23.99 -9.06 -10.68
N LEU A 64 -23.57 -8.69 -11.89
CA LEU A 64 -22.80 -9.53 -12.79
C LEU A 64 -21.30 -9.22 -12.82
N TYR A 65 -20.82 -8.20 -12.08
CA TYR A 65 -19.40 -7.80 -12.10
C TYR A 65 -18.49 -8.92 -11.61
N VAL A 66 -18.79 -9.53 -10.45
CA VAL A 66 -17.96 -10.60 -9.88
C VAL A 66 -17.94 -11.87 -10.77
N PRO A 67 -19.09 -12.39 -11.25
CA PRO A 67 -19.09 -13.50 -12.20
C PRO A 67 -18.35 -13.18 -13.51
N ALA A 68 -18.50 -11.96 -14.04
CA ALA A 68 -17.80 -11.52 -15.23
C ALA A 68 -16.28 -11.46 -15.01
N ALA A 69 -15.83 -10.87 -13.90
CA ALA A 69 -14.42 -10.76 -13.57
C ALA A 69 -13.75 -12.13 -13.48
N ARG A 70 -14.43 -13.12 -12.87
CA ARG A 70 -13.98 -14.52 -12.87
C ARG A 70 -13.90 -15.11 -14.28
N GLY A 71 -14.92 -14.88 -15.12
CA GLY A 71 -14.95 -15.36 -16.50
C GLY A 71 -13.86 -14.78 -17.40
N TYR A 72 -13.47 -13.52 -17.17
CA TYR A 72 -12.40 -12.85 -17.90
C TYR A 72 -11.02 -12.97 -17.22
N ARG A 73 -10.93 -13.62 -16.05
CA ARG A 73 -9.72 -13.67 -15.21
C ARG A 73 -9.10 -12.30 -15.01
N ILE A 74 -9.91 -11.36 -14.56
CA ILE A 74 -9.45 -10.07 -14.07
C ILE A 74 -9.80 -9.94 -12.60
N ASP A 75 -8.97 -9.22 -11.86
CA ASP A 75 -9.27 -8.82 -10.49
C ASP A 75 -10.17 -7.57 -10.48
N ILE A 76 -11.04 -7.43 -9.49
CA ILE A 76 -11.91 -6.24 -9.37
C ILE A 76 -11.08 -4.98 -9.11
N GLY A 77 -9.99 -5.07 -8.35
CA GLY A 77 -9.05 -3.96 -8.15
C GLY A 77 -8.43 -3.50 -9.48
N CYS A 78 -8.14 -4.42 -10.40
CA CYS A 78 -7.68 -4.08 -11.75
C CYS A 78 -8.75 -3.32 -12.56
N LEU A 79 -10.01 -3.75 -12.46
CA LEU A 79 -11.14 -3.05 -13.09
C LEU A 79 -11.31 -1.65 -12.51
N LEU A 80 -11.25 -1.51 -11.18
CA LEU A 80 -11.38 -0.23 -10.49
C LEU A 80 -10.22 0.71 -10.82
N ALA A 81 -8.99 0.21 -10.90
CA ALA A 81 -7.84 1.00 -11.35
C ALA A 81 -8.02 1.53 -12.78
N ASN A 82 -8.54 0.71 -13.70
CA ASN A 82 -8.88 1.17 -15.05
C ASN A 82 -10.01 2.21 -15.05
N ALA A 83 -11.03 2.03 -14.21
CA ALA A 83 -12.09 3.02 -14.06
C ALA A 83 -11.54 4.35 -13.54
N VAL A 84 -10.60 4.34 -12.58
CA VAL A 84 -9.90 5.55 -12.12
C VAL A 84 -9.08 6.17 -13.27
N ALA A 85 -8.31 5.37 -14.01
CA ALA A 85 -7.46 5.86 -15.10
C ALA A 85 -8.25 6.60 -16.18
N TRP A 86 -9.45 6.11 -16.51
CA TRP A 86 -10.36 6.69 -17.51
C TRP A 86 -11.42 7.64 -16.92
N ASP A 87 -11.40 7.88 -15.61
CA ASP A 87 -12.43 8.62 -14.86
C ASP A 87 -13.87 8.13 -15.10
N ASP A 88 -14.05 6.82 -15.28
CA ASP A 88 -15.33 6.16 -15.50
C ASP A 88 -16.05 5.90 -14.17
N LEU A 89 -16.73 6.94 -13.67
CA LEU A 89 -17.45 6.90 -12.40
C LEU A 89 -18.54 5.81 -12.36
N GLU A 90 -19.15 5.47 -13.48
CA GLU A 90 -20.22 4.49 -13.54
C GLU A 90 -19.70 3.07 -13.32
N VAL A 91 -18.62 2.69 -14.02
CA VAL A 91 -17.96 1.40 -13.81
C VAL A 91 -17.38 1.32 -12.40
N PHE A 92 -16.79 2.41 -11.92
CA PHE A 92 -16.22 2.49 -10.58
C PHE A 92 -17.29 2.23 -9.49
N ASN A 93 -18.43 2.93 -9.54
CA ASN A 93 -19.52 2.78 -8.56
C ASN A 93 -20.21 1.40 -8.60
N ARG A 94 -20.21 0.76 -9.76
CA ARG A 94 -20.71 -0.61 -9.90
C ARG A 94 -19.71 -1.62 -9.36
N GLY A 95 -18.40 -1.38 -9.51
CA GLY A 95 -17.34 -2.27 -9.05
C GLY A 95 -17.12 -2.28 -7.54
N ILE A 96 -17.37 -1.17 -6.83
CA ILE A 96 -17.29 -1.12 -5.36
C ILE A 96 -18.50 -1.84 -4.73
N GLU A 97 -18.27 -2.84 -3.87
CA GLU A 97 -19.36 -3.51 -3.15
C GLU A 97 -20.06 -2.53 -2.18
N GLY A 98 -21.37 -2.70 -1.91
CA GLY A 98 -22.23 -1.67 -1.27
C GLY A 98 -21.69 -1.08 0.05
N GLN A 99 -22.24 0.05 0.53
CA GLN A 99 -21.74 0.98 1.58
C GLN A 99 -21.39 0.44 3.01
N SER A 100 -20.84 -0.75 3.15
CA SER A 100 -20.23 -1.20 4.41
C SER A 100 -18.91 -0.44 4.68
N GLN A 101 -18.45 -0.38 5.93
CA GLN A 101 -17.15 0.22 6.24
C GLN A 101 -15.98 -0.50 5.56
N ARG A 102 -16.06 -1.83 5.35
CA ARG A 102 -15.03 -2.61 4.65
C ARG A 102 -14.92 -2.25 3.18
N SER A 103 -16.03 -1.92 2.53
CA SER A 103 -16.06 -1.55 1.11
C SER A 103 -15.73 -0.09 0.82
N ARG A 104 -15.54 0.75 1.85
CA ARG A 104 -14.94 2.09 1.66
C ARG A 104 -13.49 1.97 1.19
N GLY A 105 -12.74 1.03 1.77
CA GLY A 105 -11.35 0.75 1.37
C GLY A 105 -11.25 0.35 -0.10
N ASP A 106 -12.22 -0.41 -0.62
CA ASP A 106 -12.25 -0.88 -2.00
C ASP A 106 -12.22 0.27 -3.03
N GLY A 107 -12.70 1.46 -2.68
CA GLY A 107 -12.65 2.64 -3.55
C GLY A 107 -11.37 3.47 -3.39
N PHE A 108 -10.84 3.59 -2.17
CA PHE A 108 -9.67 4.43 -1.90
C PHE A 108 -8.34 3.77 -2.30
N ILE A 109 -8.24 2.44 -2.25
CA ILE A 109 -7.07 1.68 -2.74
C ILE A 109 -6.77 1.94 -4.23
N PRO A 110 -7.73 1.74 -5.16
CA PRO A 110 -7.46 2.04 -6.56
C PRO A 110 -7.24 3.52 -6.80
N LEU A 111 -7.91 4.42 -6.05
CA LEU A 111 -7.70 5.87 -6.18
C LEU A 111 -6.31 6.32 -5.70
N SER A 112 -5.78 5.73 -4.62
CA SER A 112 -4.46 6.09 -4.07
C SER A 112 -3.30 5.70 -4.98
N SER A 113 -3.55 4.80 -5.94
CA SER A 113 -2.56 4.36 -6.95
C SER A 113 -2.31 5.38 -8.07
N PHE A 114 -2.99 6.53 -8.08
CA PHE A 114 -2.87 7.58 -9.09
C PHE A 114 -2.52 8.94 -8.47
N PRO A 115 -1.93 9.87 -9.24
CA PRO A 115 -1.77 11.25 -8.81
C PRO A 115 -3.09 11.88 -8.35
N VAL A 116 -3.01 12.71 -7.30
CA VAL A 116 -4.15 13.46 -6.78
C VAL A 116 -4.67 14.41 -7.86
N ASP A 117 -5.93 14.24 -8.24
CA ASP A 117 -6.59 15.09 -9.24
C ASP A 117 -8.03 15.43 -8.82
N PRO A 118 -8.23 16.60 -8.17
CA PRO A 118 -9.54 17.05 -7.72
C PRO A 118 -10.52 17.40 -8.84
N SER A 119 -10.08 17.47 -10.10
CA SER A 119 -10.97 17.78 -11.23
C SER A 119 -11.81 16.56 -11.66
N THR A 120 -11.29 15.36 -11.42
CA THR A 120 -11.90 14.10 -11.84
C THR A 120 -13.21 13.81 -11.10
N ALA A 121 -14.15 13.16 -11.80
CA ALA A 121 -15.44 12.78 -11.26
C ALA A 121 -15.30 11.78 -10.11
N ILE A 122 -14.43 10.78 -10.24
CA ILE A 122 -14.20 9.78 -9.19
C ILE A 122 -13.59 10.41 -7.94
N HIS A 123 -12.58 11.28 -8.08
CA HIS A 123 -11.98 11.93 -6.91
C HIS A 123 -13.01 12.77 -6.16
N ARG A 124 -13.76 13.63 -6.87
CA ARG A 124 -14.85 14.41 -6.26
C ARG A 124 -15.91 13.51 -5.61
N HIS A 125 -16.28 12.42 -6.26
CA HIS A 125 -17.25 11.48 -5.73
C HIS A 125 -16.80 10.87 -4.40
N MET A 126 -15.55 10.41 -4.34
CA MET A 126 -14.96 9.79 -3.14
C MET A 126 -14.76 10.80 -2.00
N MET A 127 -14.35 12.03 -2.31
CA MET A 127 -14.13 13.08 -1.30
C MET A 127 -15.42 13.59 -0.61
N MET A 128 -16.61 13.28 -1.15
CA MET A 128 -17.88 13.60 -0.48
C MET A 128 -18.22 12.65 0.67
N GLN A 129 -17.49 11.53 0.83
CA GLN A 129 -17.77 10.57 1.88
C GLN A 129 -17.30 11.07 3.26
N PRO A 130 -17.98 10.66 4.36
CA PRO A 130 -17.49 10.96 5.70
C PRO A 130 -16.08 10.37 5.91
N GLN A 131 -15.16 11.17 6.45
CA GLN A 131 -13.75 10.80 6.68
C GLN A 131 -12.92 10.51 5.42
N ALA A 132 -13.40 10.90 4.23
CA ALA A 132 -12.74 10.59 2.96
C ALA A 132 -11.26 10.99 2.90
N GLU A 133 -10.91 12.19 3.39
CA GLU A 133 -9.51 12.65 3.44
C GLU A 133 -8.61 11.75 4.30
N GLN A 134 -9.16 11.21 5.40
CA GLN A 134 -8.43 10.31 6.31
C GLN A 134 -8.29 8.93 5.69
N ASP A 135 -9.36 8.39 5.09
CA ASP A 135 -9.32 7.12 4.39
C ASP A 135 -8.36 7.17 3.19
N PHE A 136 -8.35 8.30 2.46
CA PHE A 136 -7.46 8.49 1.33
C PHE A 136 -6.00 8.63 1.76
N LEU A 137 -5.71 9.42 2.81
CA LEU A 137 -4.36 9.51 3.36
C LEU A 137 -3.87 8.14 3.85
N TYR A 138 -4.70 7.39 4.58
CA TYR A 138 -4.40 6.04 5.04
C TYR A 138 -3.91 5.13 3.90
N HIS A 139 -4.67 5.04 2.81
CA HIS A 139 -4.31 4.16 1.69
C HIS A 139 -3.13 4.69 0.85
N ARG A 140 -2.89 6.00 0.84
CA ARG A 140 -1.67 6.57 0.23
C ARG A 140 -0.41 6.28 1.05
N LEU A 141 -0.54 6.25 2.38
CA LEU A 141 0.56 5.84 3.26
C LEU A 141 0.88 4.35 3.11
N GLU A 142 -0.14 3.49 2.98
CA GLU A 142 0.07 2.07 2.64
C GLU A 142 0.78 1.91 1.29
N ALA A 143 0.35 2.64 0.26
CA ALA A 143 0.98 2.58 -1.06
C ALA A 143 2.46 3.01 -1.03
N ILE A 144 2.79 4.10 -0.33
CA ILE A 144 4.19 4.51 -0.16
C ILE A 144 4.97 3.47 0.62
N ARG A 145 4.37 2.89 1.67
CA ARG A 145 5.03 1.88 2.48
C ARG A 145 5.43 0.67 1.64
N ASP A 146 4.56 0.17 0.78
CA ASP A 146 4.85 -0.98 -0.07
C ASP A 146 5.98 -0.65 -1.09
N GLN A 147 6.07 0.61 -1.54
CA GLN A 147 7.13 1.08 -2.44
C GLN A 147 8.50 1.31 -1.79
N ILE A 148 8.62 1.25 -0.45
CA ILE A 148 9.90 1.40 0.25
C ILE A 148 10.82 0.20 -0.02
N THR A 149 10.25 -0.96 -0.31
CA THR A 149 10.96 -2.18 -0.69
C THR A 149 10.81 -2.53 -2.16
N GLU A 150 9.77 -2.04 -2.83
CA GLU A 150 9.47 -2.34 -4.22
C GLU A 150 9.46 -1.06 -5.07
N GLY A 151 10.64 -0.57 -5.49
CA GLY A 151 10.79 0.49 -6.50
C GLY A 151 9.96 1.78 -6.30
N TYR A 152 10.58 2.82 -5.76
CA TYR A 152 9.88 4.04 -5.37
C TYR A 152 9.36 4.93 -6.53
N THR A 153 8.06 5.23 -6.49
CA THR A 153 7.34 6.06 -7.47
C THR A 153 6.44 7.10 -6.79
N SER A 154 6.85 7.61 -5.62
CA SER A 154 6.11 8.65 -4.87
C SER A 154 4.72 8.22 -4.36
N GLY A 155 4.48 6.92 -4.21
CA GLY A 155 3.21 6.37 -3.71
C GLY A 155 2.14 6.19 -4.78
N VAL A 156 2.46 6.45 -6.05
CA VAL A 156 1.55 6.25 -7.18
C VAL A 156 2.07 5.14 -8.07
N LEU A 157 1.20 4.34 -8.67
CA LEU A 157 1.58 3.23 -9.55
C LEU A 157 1.33 3.56 -11.02
N TYR A 158 0.25 4.30 -11.30
CA TYR A 158 -0.24 4.51 -12.65
C TYR A 158 -0.52 5.99 -12.93
N LEU A 159 -0.50 6.33 -14.21
CA LEU A 159 -0.97 7.62 -14.73
C LEU A 159 -2.40 7.50 -15.24
N ARG A 160 -3.14 8.60 -15.20
CA ARG A 160 -4.46 8.68 -15.83
C ARG A 160 -4.29 8.68 -17.35
N CYS A 161 -5.24 8.05 -18.03
CA CYS A 161 -5.26 8.02 -19.48
C CYS A 161 -5.62 9.41 -20.02
N SER A 162 -5.01 9.79 -21.15
CA SER A 162 -5.35 11.01 -21.87
C SER A 162 -5.42 10.72 -23.37
N GLY A 163 -6.34 11.37 -24.09
CA GLY A 163 -6.53 11.17 -25.53
C GLY A 163 -7.60 10.13 -25.89
N ASP A 164 -7.46 9.51 -27.06
CA ASP A 164 -8.42 8.54 -27.61
C ASP A 164 -8.48 7.25 -26.77
N GLU A 165 -9.67 6.66 -26.64
CA GLU A 165 -9.87 5.42 -25.89
C GLU A 165 -8.98 4.29 -26.44
N CYS A 166 -8.08 3.78 -25.59
CA CYS A 166 -7.25 2.62 -25.89
C CYS A 166 -7.63 1.46 -24.95
N ILE A 167 -7.41 0.22 -25.39
CA ILE A 167 -7.80 -0.96 -24.62
C ILE A 167 -6.74 -1.23 -23.55
N THR A 168 -7.04 -0.82 -22.31
CA THR A 168 -6.12 -0.93 -21.15
C THR A 168 -6.40 -2.15 -20.26
N LEU A 169 -7.51 -2.86 -20.50
CA LEU A 169 -7.92 -4.03 -19.74
C LEU A 169 -8.27 -5.19 -20.67
N LYS A 170 -7.52 -6.29 -20.56
CA LYS A 170 -7.66 -7.51 -21.39
C LYS A 170 -7.74 -8.77 -20.52
N PRO A 171 -8.35 -9.88 -21.00
CA PRO A 171 -8.49 -11.09 -20.20
C PRO A 171 -7.16 -11.69 -19.77
N GLY A 172 -6.98 -11.93 -18.48
CA GLY A 172 -5.79 -12.59 -17.92
C GLY A 172 -4.45 -11.88 -18.16
N HIS A 173 -4.48 -10.62 -18.60
CA HIS A 173 -3.30 -9.77 -18.69
C HIS A 173 -3.22 -8.84 -17.47
N PRO A 174 -2.01 -8.44 -17.04
CA PRO A 174 -1.85 -7.30 -16.15
C PRO A 174 -2.53 -6.07 -16.73
N VAL A 175 -2.88 -5.13 -15.86
CA VAL A 175 -3.40 -3.82 -16.25
C VAL A 175 -2.40 -3.13 -17.18
N LEU A 176 -2.84 -2.73 -18.37
CA LEU A 176 -2.01 -2.10 -19.40
C LEU A 176 -2.06 -0.57 -19.30
N LEU A 177 -1.95 -0.06 -18.07
CA LEU A 177 -1.87 1.38 -17.79
C LEU A 177 -0.42 1.84 -17.78
N ASP A 178 -0.22 3.10 -18.17
CA ASP A 178 1.08 3.75 -18.07
C ASP A 178 1.53 3.82 -16.61
N ARG A 179 2.75 3.33 -16.35
CA ARG A 179 3.33 3.37 -15.00
C ARG A 179 3.89 4.74 -14.69
N ALA A 180 3.61 5.21 -13.48
CA ALA A 180 4.17 6.46 -12.99
C ALA A 180 5.67 6.34 -12.71
N ARG A 181 6.37 7.47 -12.86
CA ARG A 181 7.75 7.70 -12.46
C ARG A 181 7.77 8.63 -11.25
N LYS A 182 8.89 8.67 -10.53
CA LYS A 182 9.08 9.54 -9.36
C LYS A 182 8.77 11.03 -9.62
N ALA A 183 8.96 11.50 -10.86
CA ALA A 183 8.71 12.90 -11.24
C ALA A 183 7.23 13.23 -11.51
N ASP A 184 6.37 12.22 -11.66
CA ASP A 184 4.98 12.41 -12.13
C ASP A 184 4.02 12.78 -10.99
N ALA A 185 4.44 12.63 -9.72
CA ALA A 185 3.62 12.94 -8.56
C ALA A 185 4.43 13.53 -7.41
N VAL A 186 3.78 14.40 -6.64
CA VAL A 186 4.28 14.87 -5.36
C VAL A 186 4.01 13.79 -4.31
N PRO A 187 5.03 13.32 -3.56
CA PRO A 187 4.83 12.37 -2.48
C PRO A 187 3.88 12.91 -1.40
N VAL A 188 3.04 12.07 -0.82
CA VAL A 188 2.01 12.50 0.15
C VAL A 188 2.60 13.27 1.34
N HIS A 189 3.76 12.86 1.84
CA HIS A 189 4.43 13.47 3.00
C HIS A 189 5.06 14.84 2.68
N LYS A 190 5.09 15.25 1.41
CA LYS A 190 5.51 16.59 0.95
C LYS A 190 4.34 17.50 0.62
N GLU A 191 3.10 17.02 0.70
CA GLU A 191 1.94 17.84 0.40
C GLU A 191 1.66 18.85 1.52
N PRO A 192 1.25 20.10 1.21
CA PRO A 192 1.00 21.12 2.23
C PRO A 192 -0.08 20.73 3.26
N SER A 193 -1.04 19.89 2.85
CA SER A 193 -2.13 19.41 3.70
C SER A 193 -1.75 18.21 4.57
N PHE A 194 -0.57 17.61 4.36
CA PHE A 194 -0.16 16.37 5.03
C PHE A 194 -0.26 16.47 6.55
N ALA A 195 0.33 17.52 7.14
CA ALA A 195 0.34 17.68 8.59
C ALA A 195 -1.08 17.82 9.17
N LYS A 196 -1.95 18.60 8.50
CA LYS A 196 -3.33 18.79 8.90
C LYS A 196 -4.12 17.48 8.88
N PHE A 197 -3.96 16.69 7.82
CA PHE A 197 -4.68 15.42 7.67
C PHE A 197 -4.11 14.36 8.61
N LEU A 198 -2.79 14.24 8.71
CA LEU A 198 -2.14 13.32 9.65
C LEU A 198 -2.63 13.55 11.07
N MET A 199 -2.64 14.80 11.54
CA MET A 199 -2.98 15.13 12.92
C MET A 199 -4.48 15.09 13.23
N ALA A 200 -5.34 14.91 12.23
CA ALA A 200 -6.76 14.69 12.47
C ALA A 200 -7.05 13.26 12.97
N ASP A 201 -6.20 12.28 12.64
CA ASP A 201 -6.25 10.90 13.14
C ASP A 201 -4.83 10.29 13.14
N PRO A 202 -3.94 10.75 14.04
CA PRO A 202 -2.52 10.39 13.97
C PRO A 202 -2.29 8.90 14.20
N ASP A 203 -3.07 8.27 15.07
CA ASP A 203 -2.89 6.88 15.49
C ASP A 203 -3.09 5.92 14.32
N ARG A 204 -4.18 6.12 13.57
CA ARG A 204 -4.51 5.35 12.39
C ARG A 204 -3.41 5.46 11.32
N HIS A 205 -2.94 6.67 11.04
CA HIS A 205 -1.92 6.91 10.03
C HIS A 205 -0.52 6.42 10.43
N ILE A 206 -0.17 6.55 11.72
CA ILE A 206 1.07 5.99 12.25
C ILE A 206 1.05 4.47 12.08
N LYS A 207 -0.04 3.79 12.44
CA LYS A 207 -0.15 2.33 12.22
C LYS A 207 -0.06 1.94 10.76
N ALA A 208 -0.69 2.70 9.86
CA ALA A 208 -0.66 2.44 8.42
C ALA A 208 0.78 2.40 7.89
N PHE A 209 1.60 3.40 8.28
CA PHE A 209 2.96 3.53 7.78
C PHE A 209 4.00 2.74 8.60
N PHE A 210 3.89 2.72 9.94
CA PHE A 210 4.89 2.18 10.85
C PHE A 210 4.58 0.76 11.38
N ARG A 211 3.62 0.03 10.81
CA ARG A 211 3.48 -1.41 11.11
C ARG A 211 4.81 -2.15 10.85
N PRO A 212 5.12 -3.28 11.52
CA PRO A 212 6.28 -4.09 11.15
C PRO A 212 6.20 -4.60 9.70
N LEU A 213 7.34 -4.71 9.02
CA LEU A 213 7.41 -5.27 7.67
C LEU A 213 7.22 -6.78 7.75
N ASN A 214 6.24 -7.33 7.03
CA ASN A 214 6.02 -8.77 6.86
C ASN A 214 6.77 -9.30 5.64
N ILE A 215 8.04 -8.93 5.49
CA ILE A 215 8.79 -9.16 4.25
C ILE A 215 9.68 -10.40 4.38
N LEU A 216 9.46 -11.36 3.49
CA LEU A 216 10.34 -12.50 3.19
C LEU A 216 11.33 -12.20 2.04
N SER A 217 11.21 -11.03 1.39
CA SER A 217 12.01 -10.61 0.22
C SER A 217 13.38 -10.04 0.60
N ILE A 218 14.31 -10.15 -0.35
CA ILE A 218 15.76 -9.85 -0.26
C ILE A 218 16.05 -8.38 -0.60
N ASP A 219 15.05 -7.60 -1.03
CA ASP A 219 15.26 -6.21 -1.47
C ASP A 219 15.59 -5.27 -0.29
N GLU A 220 16.61 -4.42 -0.49
CA GLU A 220 17.06 -3.48 0.54
C GLU A 220 16.02 -2.37 0.78
N VAL A 221 15.64 -2.20 2.05
CA VAL A 221 14.80 -1.07 2.51
C VAL A 221 15.44 0.26 2.11
N ASN A 222 14.69 1.13 1.44
CA ASN A 222 15.14 2.50 1.13
C ASN A 222 15.16 3.38 2.39
N GLN A 223 16.28 3.33 3.13
CA GLN A 223 16.46 4.02 4.42
C GLN A 223 16.37 5.54 4.30
N GLU A 224 16.89 6.13 3.23
CA GLU A 224 16.83 7.59 3.00
C GLU A 224 15.39 8.07 2.93
N LEU A 225 14.55 7.35 2.17
CA LEU A 225 13.14 7.67 2.03
C LEU A 225 12.38 7.45 3.35
N VAL A 226 12.67 6.37 4.07
CA VAL A 226 12.04 6.11 5.37
C VAL A 226 12.38 7.21 6.37
N ALA A 227 13.64 7.67 6.39
CA ALA A 227 14.06 8.79 7.23
C ALA A 227 13.36 10.09 6.84
N GLU A 228 13.24 10.38 5.54
CA GLU A 228 12.51 11.55 5.02
C GLU A 228 11.04 11.55 5.45
N ILE A 229 10.34 10.41 5.31
CA ILE A 229 8.94 10.29 5.70
C ILE A 229 8.79 10.36 7.22
N THR A 230 9.67 9.69 7.98
CA THR A 230 9.66 9.75 9.45
C THR A 230 9.82 11.18 9.94
N GLN A 231 10.74 11.94 9.35
CA GLN A 231 10.92 13.35 9.68
C GLN A 231 9.67 14.18 9.33
N ALA A 232 8.97 13.86 8.24
CA ALA A 232 7.71 14.53 7.89
C ALA A 232 6.61 14.26 8.93
N PHE A 233 6.48 13.02 9.44
CA PHE A 233 5.56 12.70 10.55
C PHE A 233 5.89 13.51 11.81
N ILE A 234 7.18 13.55 12.21
CA ILE A 234 7.63 14.29 13.39
C ILE A 234 7.36 15.80 13.21
N THR A 235 7.69 16.35 12.04
CA THR A 235 7.48 17.77 11.72
C THR A 235 6.00 18.15 11.71
N ALA A 236 5.13 17.22 11.31
CA ALA A 236 3.68 17.38 11.38
C ALA A 236 3.12 17.37 12.82
N GLY A 237 3.91 16.92 13.81
CA GLY A 237 3.51 16.89 15.21
C GLY A 237 3.33 15.48 15.79
N ALA A 238 3.64 14.41 15.03
CA ALA A 238 3.63 13.05 15.57
C ALA A 238 4.78 12.88 16.57
N SER A 239 4.46 12.51 17.80
CA SER A 239 5.47 12.30 18.84
C SER A 239 6.30 11.04 18.55
N PRO A 240 7.64 11.08 18.67
CA PRO A 240 8.50 9.91 18.48
C PRO A 240 8.09 8.70 19.35
N VAL A 241 7.71 8.91 20.62
CA VAL A 241 7.23 7.82 21.48
C VAL A 241 5.98 7.15 20.91
N LYS A 242 5.10 7.92 20.24
CA LYS A 242 3.88 7.39 19.62
C LYS A 242 4.19 6.58 18.36
N LEU A 243 5.20 7.00 17.57
CA LEU A 243 5.70 6.22 16.44
C LEU A 243 6.21 4.85 16.90
N ILE A 244 6.96 4.81 18.01
CA ILE A 244 7.47 3.56 18.59
C ILE A 244 6.35 2.70 19.20
N THR A 245 5.45 3.31 19.96
CA THR A 245 4.33 2.63 20.64
C THR A 245 3.44 1.91 19.62
N LEU A 246 2.96 2.63 18.60
CA LEU A 246 1.98 2.11 17.65
C LEU A 246 2.62 1.32 16.49
N GLY A 247 3.90 1.57 16.20
CA GLY A 247 4.61 0.90 15.12
C GLY A 247 5.28 -0.38 15.60
N PRO A 248 6.58 -0.34 15.94
CA PRO A 248 7.37 -1.51 16.28
C PRO A 248 6.86 -2.30 17.50
N CYS A 249 6.33 -1.64 18.52
CA CYS A 249 5.80 -2.31 19.71
C CYS A 249 4.39 -2.88 19.49
N GLY A 250 3.69 -2.43 18.45
CA GLY A 250 2.37 -2.96 18.05
C GLY A 250 1.27 -2.71 19.09
N TRP A 251 1.40 -1.67 19.91
CA TRP A 251 0.38 -1.34 20.92
C TRP A 251 -0.85 -0.67 20.30
N ASN A 252 -1.98 -0.80 20.98
CA ASN A 252 -3.24 -0.17 20.61
C ASN A 252 -3.31 1.26 21.13
N GLU A 253 -4.22 2.05 20.57
CA GLU A 253 -4.37 3.50 20.78
C GLU A 253 -4.82 3.83 22.21
N ASP A 254 -5.59 2.90 22.80
CA ASP A 254 -6.08 3.00 24.18
C ASP A 254 -5.02 2.58 25.23
N MET A 255 -3.87 2.08 24.81
CA MET A 255 -2.80 1.66 25.72
C MET A 255 -1.86 2.84 26.05
N PRO A 256 -1.28 2.88 27.26
CA PRO A 256 -0.31 3.92 27.61
C PRO A 256 0.89 3.88 26.65
N SER A 257 1.67 4.95 26.57
CA SER A 257 2.91 4.92 25.79
C SER A 257 3.91 3.89 26.36
N VAL A 258 4.69 3.27 25.49
CA VAL A 258 5.72 2.31 25.89
C VAL A 258 6.80 2.96 26.76
N SER A 259 7.29 2.21 27.73
CA SER A 259 8.51 2.58 28.46
C SER A 259 9.77 2.43 27.60
N LEU A 260 10.86 3.07 28.02
CA LEU A 260 12.16 2.94 27.36
C LEU A 260 12.62 1.48 27.31
N PHE A 261 12.44 0.72 28.40
CA PHE A 261 12.72 -0.71 28.46
C PHE A 261 11.95 -1.50 27.38
N GLU A 262 10.64 -1.28 27.27
CA GLU A 262 9.79 -1.98 26.30
C GLU A 262 10.17 -1.63 24.86
N ALA A 263 10.47 -0.35 24.60
CA ALA A 263 10.93 0.11 23.29
C ALA A 263 12.27 -0.53 22.88
N LEU A 264 13.23 -0.60 23.81
CA LEU A 264 14.55 -1.20 23.59
C LEU A 264 14.48 -2.73 23.46
N ASN A 265 13.61 -3.38 24.23
CA ASN A 265 13.38 -4.82 24.10
C ASN A 265 12.71 -5.17 22.75
N ALA A 266 11.75 -4.36 22.29
CA ALA A 266 11.16 -4.54 20.96
C ALA A 266 12.24 -4.45 19.87
N LEU A 267 13.20 -3.53 20.01
CA LEU A 267 14.29 -3.32 19.07
C LEU A 267 15.23 -4.54 18.94
N GLU A 268 15.54 -5.20 20.06
CA GLU A 268 16.34 -6.44 20.07
C GLU A 268 15.68 -7.55 19.25
N ASN A 269 14.36 -7.69 19.40
CA ASN A 269 13.59 -8.76 18.78
C ASN A 269 13.27 -8.52 17.30
N MET A 270 13.66 -7.38 16.74
CA MET A 270 13.50 -7.08 15.32
C MET A 270 14.58 -7.74 14.48
N VAL A 271 14.15 -8.28 13.34
CA VAL A 271 15.01 -8.62 12.21
C VAL A 271 15.66 -7.37 11.60
N GLU A 272 16.82 -7.55 10.95
CA GLU A 272 17.67 -6.44 10.49
C GLU A 272 16.95 -5.44 9.57
N HIS A 273 16.09 -5.91 8.66
CA HIS A 273 15.34 -5.03 7.76
C HIS A 273 14.35 -4.13 8.52
N ASN A 274 13.72 -4.64 9.58
CA ASN A 274 12.87 -3.84 10.45
C ASN A 274 13.70 -2.84 11.25
N GLN A 275 14.89 -3.22 11.74
CA GLN A 275 15.80 -2.28 12.41
C GLN A 275 16.21 -1.13 11.47
N LYS A 276 16.51 -1.41 10.18
CA LYS A 276 16.80 -0.40 9.16
C LYS A 276 15.60 0.53 8.93
N PHE A 277 14.40 -0.03 8.80
CA PHE A 277 13.16 0.73 8.63
C PHE A 277 12.89 1.65 9.83
N PHE A 278 12.97 1.15 11.06
CA PHE A 278 12.66 1.95 12.25
C PHE A 278 13.83 2.84 12.74
N SER A 279 14.96 2.86 12.04
CA SER A 279 16.18 3.60 12.42
C SER A 279 15.94 5.07 12.74
N ALA A 280 15.27 5.79 11.84
CA ALA A 280 14.97 7.21 12.04
C ALA A 280 14.01 7.46 13.21
N ALA A 281 13.00 6.60 13.38
CA ALA A 281 12.01 6.74 14.46
C ALA A 281 12.65 6.50 15.83
N TYR A 282 13.47 5.45 15.96
CA TYR A 282 14.23 5.20 17.20
C TYR A 282 15.27 6.27 17.45
N THR A 283 15.91 6.83 16.43
CA THR A 283 16.87 7.93 16.61
C THR A 283 16.20 9.16 17.22
N ALA A 284 15.02 9.54 16.71
CA ALA A 284 14.24 10.64 17.27
C ALA A 284 13.65 10.33 18.65
N TYR A 285 13.28 9.08 18.93
CA TYR A 285 12.78 8.69 20.26
C TYR A 285 13.88 8.68 21.31
N LEU A 286 15.04 8.11 20.97
CA LEU A 286 16.18 7.98 21.88
C LEU A 286 16.88 9.33 22.14
N SER A 287 16.66 10.36 21.33
CA SER A 287 17.23 11.69 21.58
C SER A 287 16.67 12.37 22.82
N ASP A 288 15.52 11.93 23.32
CA ASP A 288 14.89 12.46 24.54
C ASP A 288 15.52 11.88 25.82
N PHE A 289 16.43 10.91 25.69
CA PHE A 289 17.06 10.22 26.82
C PHE A 289 18.56 10.43 26.84
N THR A 290 19.12 10.49 28.03
CA THR A 290 20.57 10.48 28.21
C THR A 290 21.15 9.10 27.89
N PRO A 291 22.43 9.02 27.46
CA PRO A 291 23.11 7.75 27.24
C PRO A 291 23.07 6.81 28.47
N ARG A 292 23.08 7.37 29.69
CA ARG A 292 23.00 6.59 30.92
C ARG A 292 21.63 5.98 31.14
N GLU A 293 20.55 6.72 30.86
CA GLU A 293 19.18 6.21 30.95
C GLU A 293 18.96 5.10 29.93
N ILE A 294 19.43 5.27 28.69
CA ILE A 294 19.36 4.23 27.66
C ILE A 294 20.08 2.96 28.12
N LEU A 295 21.31 3.08 28.62
CA LEU A 295 22.09 1.92 29.09
C LEU A 295 21.49 1.25 30.32
N ALA A 296 20.89 2.01 31.23
CA ALA A 296 20.25 1.45 32.43
C ALA A 296 19.04 0.57 32.09
N GLU A 297 18.35 0.87 30.98
CA GLU A 297 17.17 0.13 30.51
C GLU A 297 17.52 -0.95 29.46
N CYS A 298 18.79 -1.09 29.08
CA CYS A 298 19.25 -2.18 28.21
C CYS A 298 19.38 -3.49 29.00
N ALA A 299 18.47 -4.43 28.75
CA ALA A 299 18.52 -5.76 29.36
C ALA A 299 19.80 -6.56 29.01
N LYS A 300 20.42 -6.28 27.86
CA LYS A 300 21.64 -6.94 27.38
C LYS A 300 22.57 -5.98 26.62
N PRO A 301 23.89 -6.23 26.60
CA PRO A 301 24.86 -5.44 25.83
C PRO A 301 24.53 -5.31 24.33
N GLU A 302 23.90 -6.33 23.74
CA GLU A 302 23.49 -6.36 22.34
C GLU A 302 22.47 -5.27 22.01
N ILE A 303 21.58 -4.94 22.95
CA ILE A 303 20.58 -3.87 22.81
C ILE A 303 21.28 -2.52 22.73
N ALA A 304 22.25 -2.28 23.63
CA ALA A 304 23.07 -1.08 23.62
C ALA A 304 23.85 -0.94 22.31
N ARG A 305 24.34 -2.07 21.76
CA ARG A 305 24.99 -2.12 20.46
C ARG A 305 24.07 -1.71 19.31
N ILE A 306 22.84 -2.24 19.29
CA ILE A 306 21.86 -1.88 18.25
C ILE A 306 21.50 -0.39 18.35
N ALA A 307 21.25 0.11 19.57
CA ALA A 307 20.97 1.53 19.82
C ALA A 307 22.14 2.44 19.39
N TYR A 308 23.39 2.06 19.66
CA TYR A 308 24.57 2.76 19.17
C TYR A 308 24.64 2.79 17.65
N ARG A 309 24.46 1.65 16.98
CA ARG A 309 24.53 1.55 15.51
C ARG A 309 23.46 2.42 14.84
N MET A 310 22.27 2.52 15.42
CA MET A 310 21.18 3.32 14.85
C MET A 310 21.36 4.81 15.09
N THR A 311 21.76 5.20 16.30
CA THR A 311 21.87 6.63 16.67
C THR A 311 23.20 7.26 16.29
N GLY A 312 24.25 6.45 16.10
CA GLY A 312 25.64 6.93 15.96
C GLY A 312 26.18 7.61 17.24
N ASN A 313 25.49 7.48 18.38
CA ASN A 313 25.81 8.23 19.58
C ASN A 313 27.01 7.61 20.33
N LYS A 314 28.20 8.15 20.08
CA LYS A 314 29.45 7.75 20.75
C LYS A 314 29.44 7.91 22.27
N ALA A 315 28.52 8.68 22.85
CA ALA A 315 28.41 8.77 24.30
C ALA A 315 27.91 7.46 24.95
N LEU A 316 27.20 6.60 24.19
CA LEU A 316 26.83 5.26 24.65
C LEU A 316 28.06 4.37 24.89
N LEU A 317 29.08 4.49 24.03
CA LEU A 317 30.37 3.81 24.22
C LEU A 317 31.09 4.27 25.50
N GLN A 318 31.04 5.58 25.78
CA GLN A 318 31.74 6.15 26.93
C GLN A 318 31.05 5.86 28.26
N ALA A 319 29.72 5.78 28.26
CA ALA A 319 28.93 5.51 29.44
C ALA A 319 28.77 4.00 29.74
N GLY A 320 29.03 3.13 28.76
CA GLY A 320 28.88 1.68 28.87
C GLY A 320 29.97 0.98 29.70
N ASP A 321 29.60 -0.15 30.29
CA ASP A 321 30.54 -1.06 30.94
C ASP A 321 31.44 -1.78 29.91
N ASP A 322 32.37 -2.61 30.40
CA ASP A 322 33.32 -3.31 29.53
C ASP A 322 32.62 -4.26 28.53
N ASN A 323 31.46 -4.83 28.91
CA ASN A 323 30.70 -5.74 28.05
C ASN A 323 30.00 -4.99 26.90
N VAL A 324 29.39 -3.84 27.20
CA VAL A 324 28.78 -2.96 26.19
C VAL A 324 29.86 -2.44 25.23
N ARG A 325 31.01 -2.01 25.76
CA ARG A 325 32.14 -1.57 24.93
C ARG A 325 32.67 -2.68 24.05
N ALA A 326 32.84 -3.90 24.58
CA ALA A 326 33.26 -5.06 23.81
C ALA A 326 32.26 -5.42 22.71
N ALA A 327 30.95 -5.41 23.01
CA ALA A 327 29.90 -5.71 22.03
C ALA A 327 29.85 -4.69 20.89
N ILE A 328 30.01 -3.40 21.19
CA ILE A 328 30.04 -2.34 20.18
C ILE A 328 31.33 -2.39 19.36
N MET A 329 32.49 -2.42 20.01
CA MET A 329 33.78 -2.42 19.32
C MET A 329 34.01 -3.70 18.52
N GLY A 330 33.59 -4.86 19.03
CA GLY A 330 33.67 -6.12 18.29
C GLY A 330 32.93 -6.05 16.96
N ALA A 331 31.71 -5.51 16.97
CA ALA A 331 30.93 -5.33 15.76
C ALA A 331 31.53 -4.28 14.80
N ASP A 332 32.00 -3.13 15.30
CA ASP A 332 32.64 -2.10 14.48
C ASP A 332 33.95 -2.61 13.83
N LEU A 333 34.62 -3.58 14.46
CA LEU A 333 35.85 -4.22 13.95
C LEU A 333 35.58 -5.49 13.13
N GLY A 334 34.33 -5.93 12.99
CA GLY A 334 33.94 -7.14 12.25
C GLY A 334 34.36 -8.45 12.93
N LEU A 335 34.48 -8.45 14.26
CA LEU A 335 34.91 -9.57 15.11
C LEU A 335 33.76 -10.41 15.64
#